data_AF-A0A9D9LR33-F1
#
_entry.id   AF-A0A9D9LR33-F1
#
_cell.length_a   1.000
_cell.length_b   1.000
_cell.length_c   1.000
_cell.angle_alpha   90.00
_cell.angle_beta   90.00
_cell.angle_gamma   90.00
#
_symmetry.space_group_name_H-M   'P 1'
#
loop_
_entity.id
_entity.type
_entity.pdbx_description
1 polymer ?
#
loop_
_entity_poly.entity_id
_entity_poly.type
_entity_poly.pdbx_seq_one_letter_code
_entity_poly.pdbx_strand_id
1 'polypeptide(L)'
;GDGAPIAVQSMTNTDTNDTAASVAQIERIDRAGGPIVRLTAQGPREGENLRNIVAQLRSEGFSTAIVADIHFVPEVAEIAAESVDKVRINPGNYRTTDRRLERLIEKCRTRGVALRIGVNHGSLAKRVFDEWGDTPEGMVVSAMEFLRVCRSEGFDQVVVSMKSSNTRVMVYAYRLLVAAMREEAMTYPIHLGVTEAGDGIEGRVKSAVGIGALLADGVGDTIRVSLTEDPENEIPVAQMLADYFTDREGEFEVAEERFSPYEYRRRATRRVGCVGGDQVPVTHSELGDEELDIFVAEAVSKNPVAEWRSVILDIEDDTPVVIARTYDDEDFETLAVKAAADMGVMLLDGLADGIWINAPQFPAAKIKELELMIMQAARVRFSRTEYIACPSCGRTLYDLQTTLAKIKAATSHLKDLKIGVMGCIVNGPGEMADADYGYVGAAPERITLYRGREIVERNIPQAEAIARLVALIKADGRWTEPTTEPANEPAPASAQNEQKDE
;
A
#
# COMPACT_ATOMS: atom_id res chain seq x y z
N GLY A 1 -3.05 -19.41 -2.30
CA GLY A 1 -2.62 -20.50 -1.40
C GLY A 1 -2.75 -21.81 -2.13
N ASP A 2 -1.85 -22.75 -1.88
CA ASP A 2 -1.88 -24.12 -2.45
C ASP A 2 -2.01 -24.18 -3.98
N GLY A 3 -1.31 -23.29 -4.69
CA GLY A 3 -1.33 -23.23 -6.16
C GLY A 3 -2.58 -22.62 -6.79
N ALA A 4 -3.54 -22.14 -5.98
CA ALA A 4 -4.65 -21.34 -6.49
C ALA A 4 -4.15 -19.96 -6.97
N PRO A 5 -4.78 -19.36 -8.01
CA PRO A 5 -4.46 -18.01 -8.46
C PRO A 5 -4.55 -16.97 -7.34
N ILE A 6 -3.76 -15.90 -7.48
CA ILE A 6 -3.75 -14.78 -6.54
C ILE A 6 -5.12 -14.11 -6.56
N ALA A 7 -5.83 -14.10 -5.43
CA ALA A 7 -7.16 -13.51 -5.35
C ALA A 7 -7.09 -12.00 -5.10
N VAL A 8 -7.87 -11.21 -5.82
CA VAL A 8 -8.03 -9.76 -5.57
C VAL A 8 -9.13 -9.49 -4.54
N GLN A 9 -8.96 -8.45 -3.74
CA GLN A 9 -9.93 -8.05 -2.72
C GLN A 9 -10.06 -6.52 -2.66
N SER A 10 -11.20 -6.05 -2.15
CA SER A 10 -11.44 -4.64 -1.82
C SER A 10 -12.16 -4.52 -0.46
N MET A 11 -12.44 -3.30 -0.03
CA MET A 11 -13.14 -3.00 1.22
C MET A 11 -14.18 -1.92 1.01
N THR A 12 -15.39 -2.13 1.54
CA THR A 12 -16.43 -1.10 1.50
C THR A 12 -16.04 0.13 2.31
N ASN A 13 -16.56 1.28 1.88
CA ASN A 13 -16.50 2.53 2.62
C ASN A 13 -17.86 3.02 3.13
N THR A 14 -18.92 2.26 2.91
CA THR A 14 -20.25 2.48 3.50
C THR A 14 -20.28 2.18 5.00
N ASP A 15 -21.21 2.82 5.72
CA ASP A 15 -21.56 2.42 7.08
C ASP A 15 -22.14 0.99 7.03
N THR A 16 -21.53 0.08 7.80
CA THR A 16 -21.96 -1.33 7.85
C THR A 16 -23.34 -1.51 8.46
N ASN A 17 -23.91 -0.51 9.14
CA ASN A 17 -25.32 -0.51 9.56
C ASN A 17 -26.29 -0.17 8.41
N ASP A 18 -25.81 0.43 7.31
CA ASP A 18 -26.60 0.63 6.10
C ASP A 18 -26.47 -0.61 5.20
N THR A 19 -27.37 -1.57 5.41
CA THR A 19 -27.42 -2.82 4.65
C THR A 19 -27.53 -2.56 3.15
N ALA A 20 -28.44 -1.67 2.73
CA ALA A 20 -28.72 -1.44 1.32
C ALA A 20 -27.52 -0.81 0.62
N ALA A 21 -26.89 0.21 1.22
CA ALA A 21 -25.71 0.84 0.66
C ALA A 21 -24.52 -0.15 0.61
N SER A 22 -24.32 -0.94 1.66
CA SER A 22 -23.25 -1.93 1.73
C SER A 22 -23.41 -3.04 0.69
N VAL A 23 -24.60 -3.59 0.54
CA VAL A 23 -24.92 -4.59 -0.51
C VAL A 23 -24.66 -3.99 -1.88
N ALA A 24 -25.23 -2.82 -2.19
CA ALA A 24 -25.05 -2.17 -3.48
C ALA A 24 -23.58 -1.89 -3.83
N GLN A 25 -22.74 -1.55 -2.84
CA GLN A 25 -21.30 -1.36 -3.06
C GLN A 25 -20.56 -2.69 -3.25
N ILE A 26 -20.90 -3.73 -2.47
CA ILE A 26 -20.34 -5.07 -2.65
C ILE A 26 -20.64 -5.59 -4.05
N GLU A 27 -21.85 -5.38 -4.56
CA GLU A 27 -22.19 -5.77 -5.94
C GLU A 27 -21.34 -5.04 -6.99
N ARG A 28 -21.03 -3.75 -6.79
CA ARG A 28 -20.16 -3.00 -7.72
C ARG A 28 -18.73 -3.55 -7.70
N ILE A 29 -18.21 -3.86 -6.51
CA ILE A 29 -16.89 -4.48 -6.36
C ILE A 29 -16.86 -5.88 -6.98
N ASP A 30 -17.90 -6.70 -6.78
CA ASP A 30 -18.02 -8.03 -7.37
C ASP A 30 -18.07 -7.97 -8.90
N ARG A 31 -18.88 -7.06 -9.45
CA ARG A 31 -18.96 -6.81 -10.90
C ARG A 31 -17.65 -6.28 -11.51
N ALA A 32 -16.82 -5.60 -10.71
CA ALA A 32 -15.46 -5.21 -11.12
C ALA A 32 -14.47 -6.39 -11.10
N GLY A 33 -14.88 -7.56 -10.63
CA GLY A 33 -14.05 -8.77 -10.53
C GLY A 33 -13.46 -9.03 -9.15
N GLY A 34 -14.00 -8.41 -8.09
CA GLY A 34 -13.52 -8.54 -6.71
C GLY A 34 -14.26 -9.63 -5.91
N PRO A 35 -13.78 -10.89 -5.85
CA PRO A 35 -14.51 -12.00 -5.23
C PRO A 35 -14.54 -11.95 -3.69
N ILE A 36 -13.72 -11.10 -3.07
CA ILE A 36 -13.60 -11.00 -1.62
C ILE A 36 -13.75 -9.53 -1.21
N VAL A 37 -14.77 -9.25 -0.40
CA VAL A 37 -15.09 -7.88 0.05
C VAL A 37 -15.09 -7.79 1.55
N ARG A 38 -14.37 -6.79 2.05
CA ARG A 38 -14.24 -6.54 3.48
C ARG A 38 -15.15 -5.41 3.95
N LEU A 39 -15.71 -5.54 5.15
CA LEU A 39 -16.49 -4.50 5.82
C LEU A 39 -15.95 -4.23 7.22
N THR A 40 -16.04 -2.99 7.70
CA THR A 40 -15.67 -2.65 9.07
C THR A 40 -16.77 -3.03 10.06
N ALA A 41 -16.44 -3.76 11.12
CA ALA A 41 -17.33 -3.90 12.27
C ALA A 41 -16.66 -3.32 13.51
N GLN A 42 -17.16 -2.18 13.99
CA GLN A 42 -16.59 -1.47 15.14
C GLN A 42 -17.19 -1.95 16.46
N GLY A 43 -18.49 -2.24 16.47
CA GLY A 43 -19.22 -2.68 17.65
C GLY A 43 -20.21 -3.82 17.33
N PRO A 44 -20.97 -4.25 18.35
CA PRO A 44 -21.93 -5.33 18.21
C PRO A 44 -23.00 -5.07 17.16
N ARG A 45 -23.43 -3.81 16.97
CA ARG A 45 -24.46 -3.45 15.99
C ARG A 45 -24.01 -3.74 14.56
N GLU A 46 -22.81 -3.30 14.19
CA GLU A 46 -22.25 -3.59 12.87
C GLU A 46 -22.01 -5.10 12.71
N GLY A 47 -21.48 -5.75 13.75
CA GLY A 47 -21.25 -7.20 13.77
C GLY A 47 -22.53 -8.00 13.54
N GLU A 48 -23.63 -7.62 14.18
CA GLU A 48 -24.95 -8.23 14.01
C GLU A 48 -25.56 -7.91 12.64
N ASN A 49 -25.31 -6.73 12.07
CA ASN A 49 -25.88 -6.35 10.78
C ASN A 49 -25.22 -7.09 9.60
N LEU A 50 -24.00 -7.61 9.76
CA LEU A 50 -23.34 -8.43 8.75
C LEU A 50 -24.20 -9.62 8.30
N ARG A 51 -25.02 -10.20 9.19
CA ARG A 51 -25.95 -11.29 8.83
C ARG A 51 -26.99 -10.85 7.79
N ASN A 52 -27.46 -9.61 7.89
CA ASN A 52 -28.47 -9.06 6.98
C ASN A 52 -27.84 -8.79 5.61
N ILE A 53 -26.63 -8.23 5.59
CA ILE A 53 -25.85 -7.99 4.37
C ILE A 53 -25.58 -9.31 3.64
N VAL A 54 -25.05 -10.32 4.36
CA VAL A 54 -24.76 -11.63 3.78
C VAL A 54 -26.04 -12.30 3.29
N ALA A 55 -27.13 -12.30 4.07
CA ALA A 55 -28.39 -12.91 3.66
C ALA A 55 -28.95 -12.26 2.38
N GLN A 56 -28.90 -10.92 2.29
CA GLN A 56 -29.38 -10.20 1.12
C GLN A 56 -28.54 -10.52 -0.12
N LEU A 57 -27.20 -10.46 -0.03
CA LEU A 57 -26.30 -10.81 -1.14
C LEU A 57 -26.55 -12.23 -1.67
N ARG A 58 -26.69 -13.20 -0.76
CA ARG A 58 -26.98 -14.59 -1.14
C ARG A 58 -28.35 -14.72 -1.80
N SER A 59 -29.36 -13.97 -1.34
CA SER A 59 -30.70 -13.96 -1.97
C SER A 59 -30.71 -13.34 -3.37
N GLU A 60 -29.78 -12.41 -3.63
CA GLU A 60 -29.58 -11.76 -4.92
C GLU A 60 -28.64 -12.56 -5.85
N GLY A 61 -28.13 -13.72 -5.39
CA GLY A 61 -27.33 -14.65 -6.19
C GLY A 61 -25.82 -14.40 -6.16
N PHE A 62 -25.34 -13.49 -5.32
CA PHE A 62 -23.91 -13.19 -5.19
C PHE A 62 -23.19 -14.22 -4.30
N SER A 63 -22.07 -14.73 -4.80
CA SER A 63 -21.19 -15.68 -4.09
C SER A 63 -19.98 -15.01 -3.42
N THR A 64 -19.88 -13.68 -3.52
CA THR A 64 -18.81 -12.86 -2.96
C THR A 64 -18.53 -13.22 -1.50
N ALA A 65 -17.26 -13.47 -1.18
CA ALA A 65 -16.84 -13.80 0.17
C ALA A 65 -16.74 -12.54 1.03
N ILE A 66 -17.38 -12.56 2.19
CA ILE A 66 -17.47 -11.42 3.10
C ILE A 66 -16.46 -11.55 4.22
N VAL A 67 -15.69 -10.48 4.44
CA VAL A 67 -14.68 -10.40 5.50
C VAL A 67 -15.07 -9.34 6.53
N ALA A 68 -15.21 -9.73 7.80
CA ALA A 68 -15.40 -8.77 8.89
C ALA A 68 -14.05 -8.21 9.39
N ASP A 69 -13.89 -6.89 9.39
CA ASP A 69 -12.65 -6.20 9.80
C ASP A 69 -12.73 -5.70 11.25
N ILE A 70 -12.26 -6.54 12.17
CA ILE A 70 -12.34 -6.28 13.61
C ILE A 70 -11.06 -5.62 14.10
N HIS A 71 -11.22 -4.55 14.88
CA HIS A 71 -10.11 -3.84 15.48
C HIS A 71 -10.14 -4.00 17.01
N PHE A 72 -10.90 -3.19 17.75
CA PHE A 72 -10.71 -3.03 19.20
C PHE A 72 -11.50 -3.95 20.11
N VAL A 73 -12.62 -4.50 19.64
CA VAL A 73 -13.56 -5.23 20.49
C VAL A 73 -13.56 -6.71 20.08
N PRO A 74 -12.75 -7.56 20.74
CA PRO A 74 -12.67 -8.99 20.41
C PRO A 74 -14.02 -9.70 20.38
N GLU A 75 -14.96 -9.31 21.23
CA GLU A 75 -16.30 -9.89 21.31
C GLU A 75 -17.08 -9.74 20.00
N VAL A 76 -16.81 -8.68 19.21
CA VAL A 76 -17.44 -8.46 17.90
C VAL A 76 -16.95 -9.49 16.87
N ALA A 77 -15.73 -10.02 17.03
CA ALA A 77 -15.23 -11.08 16.16
C ALA A 77 -16.06 -12.36 16.28
N GLU A 78 -16.44 -12.74 17.51
CA GLU A 78 -17.28 -13.91 17.76
C GLU A 78 -18.70 -13.73 17.21
N ILE A 79 -19.26 -12.51 17.28
CA ILE A 79 -20.56 -12.15 16.68
C ILE A 79 -20.47 -12.25 15.15
N ALA A 80 -19.47 -11.62 14.54
CA ALA A 80 -19.32 -11.59 13.09
C ALA A 80 -19.09 -12.99 12.50
N ALA A 81 -18.31 -13.84 13.18
CA ALA A 81 -18.03 -15.22 12.78
C ALA A 81 -19.29 -16.11 12.66
N GLU A 82 -20.45 -15.66 13.17
CA GLU A 82 -21.72 -16.38 12.96
C GLU A 82 -22.25 -16.26 11.53
N SER A 83 -21.76 -15.31 10.75
CA SER A 83 -22.42 -14.92 9.48
C SER A 83 -21.47 -14.67 8.31
N VAL A 84 -20.20 -14.35 8.55
CA VAL A 84 -19.24 -14.02 7.47
C VAL A 84 -18.37 -15.21 7.09
N ASP A 85 -17.74 -15.14 5.93
CA ASP A 85 -16.83 -16.20 5.42
C ASP A 85 -15.42 -16.10 6.03
N LYS A 86 -15.02 -14.90 6.49
CA LYS A 86 -13.71 -14.65 7.11
C LYS A 86 -13.77 -13.53 8.14
N VAL A 87 -12.99 -13.64 9.22
CA VAL A 87 -12.78 -12.56 10.19
C VAL A 87 -11.34 -12.10 10.13
N ARG A 88 -11.09 -10.79 9.99
CA ARG A 88 -9.77 -10.19 10.23
C ARG A 88 -9.71 -9.67 11.66
N ILE A 89 -8.65 -10.03 12.36
CA ILE A 89 -8.29 -9.42 13.65
C ILE A 89 -6.93 -8.72 13.58
N ASN A 90 -6.71 -7.77 14.49
CA ASN A 90 -5.39 -7.17 14.71
C ASN A 90 -4.82 -7.69 16.04
N PRO A 91 -3.66 -8.37 16.03
CA PRO A 91 -2.95 -8.82 17.23
C PRO A 91 -2.82 -7.79 18.35
N GLY A 92 -2.61 -6.51 18.01
CA GLY A 92 -2.41 -5.44 18.98
C GLY A 92 -3.54 -5.27 20.01
N ASN A 93 -4.74 -5.77 19.70
CA ASN A 93 -5.94 -5.63 20.54
C ASN A 93 -6.29 -6.88 21.35
N TYR A 94 -5.52 -7.96 21.20
CA TYR A 94 -5.73 -9.22 21.88
C TYR A 94 -4.62 -9.44 22.90
N ARG A 95 -4.96 -10.06 24.04
CA ARG A 95 -3.98 -10.55 24.99
C ARG A 95 -3.87 -12.06 24.82
N THR A 96 -2.68 -12.56 24.56
CA THR A 96 -2.45 -14.00 24.43
C THR A 96 -2.74 -14.79 25.72
N THR A 97 -2.91 -14.10 26.86
CA THR A 97 -3.15 -14.73 28.17
C THR A 97 -4.64 -14.92 28.53
N ASP A 98 -5.59 -14.29 27.84
CA ASP A 98 -7.00 -14.30 28.24
C ASP A 98 -7.90 -15.29 27.45
N ARG A 99 -7.24 -16.15 26.68
CA ARG A 99 -7.84 -17.21 25.85
C ARG A 99 -8.91 -16.73 24.86
N ARG A 100 -8.98 -15.43 24.56
CA ARG A 100 -9.97 -14.85 23.62
C ARG A 100 -9.75 -15.38 22.21
N LEU A 101 -8.49 -15.51 21.80
CA LEU A 101 -8.15 -16.00 20.47
C LEU A 101 -8.59 -17.45 20.29
N GLU A 102 -8.36 -18.31 21.28
CA GLU A 102 -8.74 -19.73 21.24
C GLU A 102 -10.26 -19.90 21.15
N ARG A 103 -11.05 -19.07 21.86
CA ARG A 103 -12.51 -19.08 21.72
C ARG A 103 -12.95 -18.68 20.32
N LEU A 104 -12.34 -17.65 19.74
CA LEU A 104 -12.61 -17.26 18.35
C LEU A 104 -12.21 -18.37 17.37
N ILE A 105 -11.06 -19.02 17.57
CA ILE A 105 -10.60 -20.15 16.77
C ILE A 105 -11.63 -21.30 16.80
N GLU A 106 -12.12 -21.67 17.98
CA GLU A 106 -13.15 -22.72 18.11
C GLU A 106 -14.46 -22.35 17.40
N LYS A 107 -14.86 -21.08 17.49
CA LYS A 107 -16.02 -20.56 16.78
C LYS A 107 -15.83 -20.65 15.26
N CYS A 108 -14.68 -20.17 14.78
CA CYS A 108 -14.32 -20.20 13.37
C CYS A 108 -14.28 -21.65 12.84
N ARG A 109 -13.67 -22.57 13.58
CA ARG A 109 -13.65 -24.01 13.26
C ARG A 109 -15.05 -24.59 13.14
N THR A 110 -15.91 -24.35 14.13
CA THR A 110 -17.29 -24.87 14.13
C THR A 110 -18.10 -24.34 12.95
N ARG A 111 -17.85 -23.09 12.54
CA ARG A 111 -18.60 -22.42 11.46
C ARG A 111 -17.95 -22.55 10.08
N GLY A 112 -16.73 -23.05 9.98
CA GLY A 112 -15.96 -23.09 8.73
C GLY A 112 -15.44 -21.72 8.28
N VAL A 113 -15.31 -20.76 9.20
CA VAL A 113 -14.89 -19.37 8.91
C VAL A 113 -13.37 -19.26 8.95
N ALA A 114 -12.78 -18.57 7.97
CA ALA A 114 -11.35 -18.32 7.96
C ALA A 114 -10.97 -17.15 8.90
N LEU A 115 -9.74 -17.16 9.41
CA LEU A 115 -9.17 -16.07 10.21
C LEU A 115 -8.09 -15.35 9.41
N ARG A 116 -8.02 -14.02 9.49
CA ARG A 116 -6.86 -13.24 9.06
C ARG A 116 -6.20 -12.55 10.24
N ILE A 117 -4.94 -12.88 10.50
CA ILE A 117 -4.07 -12.18 11.43
C ILE A 117 -3.41 -11.01 10.70
N GLY A 118 -3.89 -9.79 10.95
CA GLY A 118 -3.42 -8.60 10.22
C GLY A 118 -2.71 -7.58 11.10
N VAL A 119 -1.38 -7.58 11.05
CA VAL A 119 -0.51 -6.63 11.75
C VAL A 119 -0.33 -5.37 10.90
N ASN A 120 -0.54 -4.19 11.50
CA ASN A 120 -0.22 -2.91 10.88
C ASN A 120 0.91 -2.23 11.67
N HIS A 121 1.86 -1.63 10.96
CA HIS A 121 3.09 -1.02 11.50
C HIS A 121 2.85 -0.05 12.66
N GLY A 122 1.87 0.84 12.56
CA GLY A 122 1.56 1.81 13.63
C GLY A 122 0.57 1.34 14.71
N SER A 123 0.31 0.03 14.84
CA SER A 123 -0.70 -0.50 15.77
C SER A 123 -0.19 -1.71 16.58
N LEU A 124 1.12 -1.81 16.75
CA LEU A 124 1.73 -2.87 17.54
C LEU A 124 1.26 -2.79 19.01
N ALA A 125 1.12 -3.95 19.65
CA ALA A 125 0.84 -4.00 21.08
C ALA A 125 1.95 -3.26 21.83
N LYS A 126 1.59 -2.51 22.88
CA LYS A 126 2.54 -1.71 23.66
C LYS A 126 3.80 -2.50 24.08
N ARG A 127 3.66 -3.75 24.53
CA ARG A 127 4.80 -4.61 24.88
C ARG A 127 5.78 -4.79 23.72
N VAL A 128 5.26 -5.07 22.53
CA VAL A 128 6.07 -5.28 21.33
C VAL A 128 6.73 -3.97 20.92
N PHE A 129 5.97 -2.86 20.94
CA PHE A 129 6.51 -1.54 20.66
C PHE A 129 7.62 -1.11 21.63
N ASP A 130 7.43 -1.32 22.94
CA ASP A 130 8.40 -0.93 23.96
C ASP A 130 9.74 -1.71 23.83
N GLU A 131 9.71 -2.93 23.28
CA GLU A 131 10.88 -3.81 23.11
C GLU A 131 11.53 -3.69 21.73
N TRP A 132 10.73 -3.62 20.66
CA TRP A 132 11.18 -3.68 19.26
C TRP A 132 10.98 -2.38 18.48
N GLY A 133 10.19 -1.44 19.00
CA GLY A 133 9.72 -0.27 18.27
C GLY A 133 8.72 -0.62 17.15
N ASP A 134 8.35 0.38 16.36
CA ASP A 134 7.63 0.19 15.10
C ASP A 134 8.64 -0.22 14.02
N THR A 135 9.07 -1.48 14.04
CA THR A 135 10.08 -2.05 13.12
C THR A 135 9.52 -3.26 12.38
N PRO A 136 10.11 -3.65 11.22
CA PRO A 136 9.77 -4.91 10.55
C PRO A 136 9.79 -6.11 11.51
N GLU A 137 10.81 -6.22 12.36
CA GLU A 137 11.00 -7.27 13.35
C GLU A 137 9.88 -7.27 14.40
N GLY A 138 9.53 -6.10 14.95
CA GLY A 138 8.41 -5.98 15.88
C GLY A 138 7.08 -6.43 15.26
N MET A 139 6.87 -6.12 13.98
CA MET A 139 5.69 -6.62 13.26
C MET A 139 5.72 -8.15 13.11
N VAL A 140 6.87 -8.75 12.81
CA VAL A 140 7.01 -10.22 12.68
C VAL A 140 6.74 -10.91 14.00
N VAL A 141 7.31 -10.42 15.10
CA VAL A 141 7.06 -10.94 16.45
C VAL A 141 5.56 -10.96 16.76
N SER A 142 4.88 -9.84 16.49
CA SER A 142 3.43 -9.71 16.69
C SER A 142 2.62 -10.74 15.87
N ALA A 143 2.99 -10.98 14.60
CA ALA A 143 2.33 -11.97 13.76
C ALA A 143 2.60 -13.41 14.24
N MET A 144 3.87 -13.76 14.45
CA MET A 144 4.29 -15.11 14.82
C MET A 144 3.73 -15.57 16.17
N GLU A 145 3.58 -14.66 17.14
CA GLU A 145 2.91 -14.96 18.42
C GLU A 145 1.50 -15.54 18.20
N PHE A 146 0.73 -14.97 17.27
CA PHE A 146 -0.65 -15.40 16.99
C PHE A 146 -0.70 -16.64 16.11
N LEU A 147 0.22 -16.77 15.15
CA LEU A 147 0.35 -17.97 14.32
C LEU A 147 0.72 -19.20 15.16
N ARG A 148 1.60 -19.06 16.15
CA ARG A 148 1.94 -20.14 17.09
C ARG A 148 0.73 -20.62 17.89
N VAL A 149 -0.17 -19.72 18.30
CA VAL A 149 -1.43 -20.10 18.96
C VAL A 149 -2.36 -20.83 17.99
N CYS A 150 -2.52 -20.34 16.76
CA CYS A 150 -3.32 -21.05 15.76
C CYS A 150 -2.80 -22.46 15.50
N ARG A 151 -1.47 -22.63 15.39
CA ARG A 151 -0.82 -23.93 15.24
C ARG A 151 -1.04 -24.84 16.45
N SER A 152 -0.91 -24.32 17.68
CA SER A 152 -1.13 -25.14 18.89
C SER A 152 -2.57 -25.63 19.02
N GLU A 153 -3.52 -24.84 18.51
CA GLU A 153 -4.94 -25.23 18.43
C GLU A 153 -5.26 -26.08 17.19
N GLY A 154 -4.28 -26.37 16.33
CA GLY A 154 -4.48 -27.12 15.07
C GLY A 154 -5.47 -26.45 14.12
N PHE A 155 -5.40 -25.11 14.01
CA PHE A 155 -6.27 -24.32 13.14
C PHE A 155 -5.48 -23.69 12.00
N ASP A 156 -5.63 -24.28 10.80
CA ASP A 156 -4.85 -23.88 9.61
C ASP A 156 -5.61 -22.98 8.62
N GLN A 157 -6.90 -22.69 8.87
CA GLN A 157 -7.69 -21.76 8.06
C GLN A 157 -7.33 -20.29 8.36
N VAL A 158 -6.03 -19.98 8.27
CA VAL A 158 -5.43 -18.70 8.66
C VAL A 158 -4.76 -18.04 7.46
N VAL A 159 -4.96 -16.73 7.31
CA VAL A 159 -4.23 -15.85 6.40
C VAL A 159 -3.46 -14.83 7.24
N VAL A 160 -2.27 -14.43 6.81
CA VAL A 160 -1.46 -13.41 7.51
C VAL A 160 -1.22 -12.18 6.63
N SER A 161 -1.17 -10.99 7.23
CA SER A 161 -0.77 -9.77 6.53
C SER A 161 0.06 -8.84 7.42
N MET A 162 0.98 -8.12 6.80
CA MET A 162 1.83 -7.09 7.43
C MET A 162 1.73 -5.81 6.62
N LYS A 163 1.05 -4.79 7.12
CA LYS A 163 0.82 -3.57 6.33
C LYS A 163 1.55 -2.36 6.89
N SER A 164 2.11 -1.58 5.97
CA SER A 164 2.67 -0.26 6.22
C SER A 164 2.41 0.64 5.03
N SER A 165 2.34 1.95 5.28
CA SER A 165 2.35 2.98 4.24
C SER A 165 3.76 3.26 3.72
N ASN A 166 4.77 2.79 4.44
CA ASN A 166 6.16 2.78 4.02
C ASN A 166 6.45 1.45 3.32
N THR A 167 6.58 1.49 1.99
CA THR A 167 6.83 0.32 1.12
C THR A 167 8.06 -0.48 1.54
N ARG A 168 9.14 0.21 1.92
CA ARG A 168 10.39 -0.42 2.37
C ARG A 168 10.18 -1.24 3.64
N VAL A 169 9.55 -0.65 4.64
CA VAL A 169 9.19 -1.36 5.88
C VAL A 169 8.29 -2.55 5.57
N MET A 170 7.29 -2.37 4.71
CA MET A 170 6.36 -3.43 4.33
C MET A 170 7.09 -4.62 3.70
N VAL A 171 7.93 -4.38 2.68
CA VAL A 171 8.60 -5.45 1.94
C VAL A 171 9.52 -6.27 2.84
N TYR A 172 10.36 -5.62 3.66
CA TYR A 172 11.22 -6.35 4.59
C TYR A 172 10.45 -7.10 5.66
N ALA A 173 9.35 -6.53 6.17
CA ALA A 173 8.52 -7.21 7.15
C ALA A 173 7.95 -8.53 6.59
N TYR A 174 7.43 -8.53 5.35
CA TYR A 174 6.96 -9.77 4.72
C TYR A 174 8.09 -10.77 4.46
N ARG A 175 9.25 -10.33 3.97
CA ARG A 175 10.40 -11.23 3.75
C ARG A 175 10.88 -11.87 5.05
N LEU A 176 10.98 -11.09 6.13
CA LEU A 176 11.30 -11.59 7.47
C LEU A 176 10.23 -12.53 8.01
N LEU A 177 8.94 -12.25 7.78
CA LEU A 177 7.85 -13.15 8.18
C LEU A 177 7.93 -14.49 7.45
N VAL A 178 8.18 -14.48 6.14
CA VAL A 178 8.36 -15.71 5.36
C VAL A 178 9.55 -16.51 5.89
N ALA A 179 10.67 -15.85 6.20
CA ALA A 179 11.83 -16.51 6.78
C ALA A 179 11.51 -17.12 8.16
N ALA A 180 10.85 -16.37 9.06
CA ALA A 180 10.46 -16.84 10.38
C ALA A 180 9.46 -18.00 10.32
N MET A 181 8.48 -17.95 9.42
CA MET A 181 7.55 -19.06 9.20
C MET A 181 8.28 -20.31 8.71
N ARG A 182 9.23 -20.17 7.78
CA ARG A 182 10.05 -21.30 7.29
C ARG A 182 10.90 -21.91 8.40
N GLU A 183 11.54 -21.09 9.24
CA GLU A 183 12.34 -21.55 10.38
C GLU A 183 11.51 -22.39 11.36
N GLU A 184 10.26 -22.02 11.58
CA GLU A 184 9.34 -22.79 12.42
C GLU A 184 8.52 -23.87 11.69
N ALA A 185 8.83 -24.14 10.42
CA ALA A 185 8.11 -25.08 9.56
C ALA A 185 6.60 -24.80 9.48
N MET A 186 6.23 -23.52 9.38
CA MET A 186 4.87 -23.04 9.15
C MET A 186 4.72 -22.51 7.72
N THR A 187 3.54 -22.64 7.14
CA THR A 187 3.21 -22.03 5.84
C THR A 187 1.75 -21.60 5.88
N TYR A 188 1.53 -20.28 5.79
CA TYR A 188 0.19 -19.68 5.77
C TYR A 188 0.06 -18.75 4.57
N PRO A 189 -1.10 -18.70 3.91
CA PRO A 189 -1.35 -17.72 2.85
C PRO A 189 -1.13 -16.27 3.30
N ILE A 190 -0.52 -15.49 2.42
CA ILE A 190 -0.12 -14.10 2.66
C ILE A 190 -1.06 -13.15 1.90
N HIS A 191 -1.70 -12.24 2.64
CA HIS A 191 -2.44 -11.12 2.08
C HIS A 191 -1.52 -9.91 1.96
N LEU A 192 -1.28 -9.41 0.75
CA LEU A 192 -0.50 -8.21 0.48
C LEU A 192 -1.35 -6.93 0.39
N GLY A 193 -0.71 -5.80 0.66
CA GLY A 193 -1.25 -4.50 0.35
C GLY A 193 -0.53 -3.39 1.09
N VAL A 194 -0.19 -2.33 0.36
CA VAL A 194 0.30 -1.07 0.93
C VAL A 194 -0.90 -0.33 1.52
N THR A 195 -0.81 0.12 2.76
CA THR A 195 -1.83 0.98 3.36
C THR A 195 -1.60 2.43 2.96
N GLU A 196 -2.66 3.23 2.97
CA GLU A 196 -2.54 4.68 2.80
C GLU A 196 -1.81 5.10 1.51
N ALA A 197 -2.10 4.43 0.39
CA ALA A 197 -1.37 4.66 -0.85
C ALA A 197 -1.63 6.06 -1.45
N GLY A 198 -2.79 6.66 -1.12
CA GLY A 198 -3.28 7.89 -1.73
C GLY A 198 -4.22 7.62 -2.90
N ASP A 199 -4.37 8.61 -3.77
CA ASP A 199 -5.26 8.60 -4.94
C ASP A 199 -4.49 8.70 -6.26
N GLY A 200 -5.18 8.43 -7.36
CA GLY A 200 -4.68 8.60 -8.71
C GLY A 200 -3.47 7.72 -9.03
N ILE A 201 -2.62 8.23 -9.93
CA ILE A 201 -1.45 7.50 -10.41
C ILE A 201 -0.39 7.29 -9.30
N GLU A 202 -0.28 8.23 -8.36
CA GLU A 202 0.67 8.15 -7.24
C GLU A 202 0.35 6.96 -6.33
N GLY A 203 -0.94 6.78 -5.98
CA GLY A 203 -1.38 5.64 -5.17
C GLY A 203 -1.22 4.29 -5.87
N ARG A 204 -1.42 4.25 -7.19
CA ARG A 204 -1.20 3.05 -8.02
C ARG A 204 0.28 2.69 -8.09
N VAL A 205 1.16 3.66 -8.38
CA VAL A 205 2.62 3.48 -8.40
C VAL A 205 3.12 3.02 -7.04
N LYS A 206 2.69 3.66 -5.95
CA LYS A 206 3.10 3.29 -4.59
C LYS A 206 2.67 1.87 -4.22
N SER A 207 1.46 1.48 -4.60
CA SER A 207 0.97 0.11 -4.41
C SER A 207 1.77 -0.90 -5.25
N ALA A 208 2.05 -0.58 -6.51
CA ALA A 208 2.82 -1.42 -7.42
C ALA A 208 4.27 -1.62 -6.95
N VAL A 209 4.96 -0.58 -6.47
CA VAL A 209 6.31 -0.70 -5.90
C VAL A 209 6.32 -1.69 -4.73
N GLY A 210 5.37 -1.57 -3.79
CA GLY A 210 5.35 -2.43 -2.61
C GLY A 210 4.87 -3.86 -2.89
N ILE A 211 3.75 -4.01 -3.61
CA ILE A 211 3.16 -5.31 -3.92
C ILE A 211 4.02 -6.06 -4.95
N GLY A 212 4.42 -5.37 -6.02
CA GLY A 212 5.24 -5.93 -7.10
C GLY A 212 6.57 -6.48 -6.61
N ALA A 213 7.21 -5.81 -5.65
CA ALA A 213 8.44 -6.32 -5.04
C ALA A 213 8.26 -7.70 -4.38
N LEU A 214 7.14 -7.93 -3.70
CA LEU A 214 6.86 -9.21 -3.04
C LEU A 214 6.38 -10.27 -4.02
N LEU A 215 5.59 -9.89 -5.03
CA LEU A 215 5.21 -10.79 -6.10
C LEU A 215 6.44 -11.25 -6.91
N ALA A 216 7.42 -10.37 -7.13
CA ALA A 216 8.69 -10.71 -7.77
C ALA A 216 9.50 -11.75 -6.96
N ASP A 217 9.34 -11.76 -5.64
CA ASP A 217 9.97 -12.74 -4.75
C ASP A 217 9.11 -14.03 -4.60
N GLY A 218 7.98 -14.13 -5.32
CA GLY A 218 7.04 -15.25 -5.21
C GLY A 218 6.21 -15.26 -3.92
N VAL A 219 6.09 -14.11 -3.26
CA VAL A 219 5.35 -13.93 -2.00
C VAL A 219 4.03 -13.24 -2.28
N GLY A 220 2.91 -13.89 -1.94
CA GLY A 220 1.56 -13.29 -2.00
C GLY A 220 0.51 -14.23 -2.56
N ASP A 221 -0.59 -14.40 -1.83
CA ASP A 221 -1.70 -15.29 -2.20
C ASP A 221 -2.99 -14.52 -2.48
N THR A 222 -3.06 -13.31 -1.96
CA THR A 222 -4.17 -12.41 -2.19
C THR A 222 -3.71 -10.97 -2.00
N ILE A 223 -4.30 -10.05 -2.74
CA ILE A 223 -3.85 -8.66 -2.80
C ILE A 223 -5.03 -7.70 -2.61
N ARG A 224 -4.74 -6.56 -2.00
CA ARG A 224 -5.62 -5.39 -2.01
C ARG A 224 -4.79 -4.15 -2.22
N VAL A 225 -5.10 -3.41 -3.28
CA VAL A 225 -4.65 -2.01 -3.49
C VAL A 225 -5.53 -1.12 -2.60
N SER A 226 -4.97 -0.14 -1.90
CA SER A 226 -5.74 0.71 -0.97
C SER A 226 -5.71 2.17 -1.44
N LEU A 227 -6.70 2.55 -2.26
CA LEU A 227 -6.78 3.88 -2.89
C LEU A 227 -7.79 4.77 -2.18
N THR A 228 -7.52 6.07 -2.11
CA THR A 228 -8.51 7.09 -1.68
C THR A 228 -9.47 7.40 -2.84
N GLU A 229 -10.15 6.38 -3.33
CA GLU A 229 -11.09 6.40 -4.47
C GLU A 229 -12.31 5.52 -4.14
N ASP A 230 -13.24 5.35 -5.09
CA ASP A 230 -14.30 4.37 -4.94
C ASP A 230 -13.71 2.94 -4.87
N PRO A 231 -14.15 2.08 -3.93
CA PRO A 231 -13.53 0.77 -3.70
C PRO A 231 -13.46 -0.18 -4.91
N GLU A 232 -14.40 -0.08 -5.84
CA GLU A 232 -14.39 -0.84 -7.09
C GLU A 232 -13.18 -0.50 -7.98
N ASN A 233 -12.62 0.71 -7.87
CA ASN A 233 -11.43 1.12 -8.63
C ASN A 233 -10.13 0.47 -8.10
N GLU A 234 -10.16 -0.12 -6.89
CA GLU A 234 -9.02 -0.89 -6.37
C GLU A 234 -8.83 -2.21 -7.15
N ILE A 235 -9.92 -2.78 -7.70
CA ILE A 235 -9.92 -4.12 -8.29
C ILE A 235 -9.13 -4.21 -9.61
N PRO A 236 -9.32 -3.33 -10.62
CA PRO A 236 -8.58 -3.42 -11.87
C PRO A 236 -7.07 -3.33 -11.68
N VAL A 237 -6.61 -2.46 -10.76
CA VAL A 237 -5.18 -2.28 -10.44
C VAL A 237 -4.62 -3.53 -9.76
N ALA A 238 -5.37 -4.09 -8.81
CA ALA A 238 -5.00 -5.34 -8.17
C ALA A 238 -4.91 -6.47 -9.20
N GLN A 239 -5.92 -6.63 -10.05
CA GLN A 239 -5.96 -7.69 -11.05
C GLN A 239 -4.80 -7.56 -12.04
N MET A 240 -4.51 -6.34 -12.51
CA MET A 240 -3.36 -6.07 -13.36
C MET A 240 -2.04 -6.53 -12.72
N LEU A 241 -1.83 -6.26 -11.42
CA LEU A 241 -0.64 -6.73 -10.71
C LEU A 241 -0.60 -8.25 -10.60
N ALA A 242 -1.71 -8.91 -10.26
CA ALA A 242 -1.75 -10.38 -10.19
C ALA A 242 -1.44 -11.03 -11.55
N ASP A 243 -2.06 -10.52 -12.62
CA ASP A 243 -1.88 -11.03 -13.98
C ASP A 243 -0.44 -10.81 -14.46
N TYR A 244 0.15 -9.63 -14.16
CA TYR A 244 1.50 -9.28 -14.60
C TYR A 244 2.59 -10.20 -14.04
N PHE A 245 2.35 -10.84 -12.90
CA PHE A 245 3.28 -11.79 -12.28
C PHE A 245 2.89 -13.26 -12.49
N THR A 246 1.82 -13.55 -13.24
CA THR A 246 1.38 -14.92 -13.50
C THR A 246 2.36 -15.69 -14.40
N ASP A 247 2.93 -15.01 -15.41
CA ASP A 247 3.92 -15.61 -16.32
C ASP A 247 5.13 -14.68 -16.51
N ARG A 248 6.24 -15.03 -15.88
CA ARG A 248 7.53 -14.32 -15.97
C ARG A 248 8.64 -15.32 -16.32
N GLU A 249 8.63 -15.77 -17.57
CA GLU A 249 9.68 -16.64 -18.11
C GLU A 249 11.08 -16.00 -17.97
N GLY A 250 12.05 -16.80 -17.57
CA GLY A 250 13.44 -16.39 -17.37
C GLY A 250 13.99 -16.85 -16.03
N GLU A 251 14.88 -17.84 -16.08
CA GLU A 251 15.69 -18.26 -14.95
C GLU A 251 17.09 -17.68 -15.11
N PHE A 252 17.57 -17.01 -14.08
CA PHE A 252 18.89 -16.38 -14.06
C PHE A 252 19.59 -16.79 -12.78
N GLU A 253 20.83 -17.26 -12.88
CA GLU A 253 21.65 -17.54 -11.70
C GLU A 253 22.08 -16.22 -11.06
N VAL A 254 22.07 -16.18 -9.72
CA VAL A 254 22.35 -14.97 -8.95
C VAL A 254 23.38 -15.28 -7.87
N ALA A 255 24.43 -14.46 -7.78
CA ALA A 255 25.40 -14.55 -6.69
C ALA A 255 24.79 -14.06 -5.35
N GLU A 256 24.51 -14.98 -4.42
CA GLU A 256 23.78 -14.68 -3.16
C GLU A 256 24.58 -13.86 -2.11
N GLU A 257 25.86 -13.55 -2.32
CA GLU A 257 26.72 -12.95 -1.27
C GLU A 257 26.76 -11.40 -1.24
N ARG A 258 26.11 -10.70 -2.19
CA ARG A 258 26.30 -9.25 -2.38
C ARG A 258 25.10 -8.35 -2.03
N PHE A 259 23.97 -8.89 -1.56
CA PHE A 259 22.84 -8.09 -1.04
C PHE A 259 22.11 -8.77 0.13
N SER A 260 21.38 -7.99 0.93
CA SER A 260 20.50 -8.50 1.99
C SER A 260 19.04 -8.33 1.58
N PRO A 261 18.23 -9.40 1.54
CA PRO A 261 16.79 -9.27 1.28
C PRO A 261 16.03 -8.70 2.48
N TYR A 262 16.63 -8.69 3.68
CA TYR A 262 15.97 -8.37 4.95
C TYR A 262 16.24 -6.95 5.46
N GLU A 263 17.23 -6.25 4.87
CA GLU A 263 17.66 -4.93 5.29
C GLU A 263 17.99 -4.07 4.06
N TYR A 264 17.66 -2.78 4.14
CA TYR A 264 18.11 -1.83 3.12
C TYR A 264 19.60 -1.57 3.24
N ARG A 265 20.36 -2.02 2.25
CA ARG A 265 21.74 -1.63 2.07
C ARG A 265 21.96 -1.20 0.63
N ARG A 266 22.19 0.09 0.42
CA ARG A 266 22.59 0.59 -0.89
C ARG A 266 23.93 -0.02 -1.29
N ARG A 267 24.02 -0.55 -2.51
CA ARG A 267 25.29 -0.96 -3.14
C ARG A 267 26.24 0.24 -3.18
N ALA A 268 27.47 0.03 -2.73
CA ALA A 268 28.48 1.08 -2.75
C ALA A 268 29.01 1.25 -4.18
N THR A 269 28.95 2.46 -4.71
CA THR A 269 29.39 2.79 -6.07
C THR A 269 30.27 4.05 -6.07
N ARG A 270 31.17 4.19 -7.05
CA ARG A 270 31.92 5.43 -7.28
C ARG A 270 31.00 6.51 -7.81
N ARG A 271 31.36 7.78 -7.61
CA ARG A 271 30.61 8.89 -8.21
C ARG A 271 31.06 9.11 -9.66
N VAL A 272 30.11 9.11 -10.58
CA VAL A 272 30.31 9.43 -12.00
C VAL A 272 29.28 10.49 -12.39
N GLY A 273 29.73 11.75 -12.51
CA GLY A 273 28.85 12.89 -12.75
C GLY A 273 27.79 13.06 -11.65
N CYS A 274 26.52 12.90 -12.02
CA CYS A 274 25.35 12.94 -11.14
C CYS A 274 24.95 11.57 -10.56
N VAL A 275 25.63 10.48 -10.92
CA VAL A 275 25.25 9.09 -10.60
C VAL A 275 26.22 8.46 -9.61
N GLY A 276 25.70 7.58 -8.74
CA GLY A 276 26.48 6.77 -7.81
C GLY A 276 27.03 7.55 -6.60
N GLY A 277 27.82 6.86 -5.78
CA GLY A 277 28.37 7.43 -4.55
C GLY A 277 27.29 7.83 -3.55
N ASP A 278 27.32 9.09 -3.10
CA ASP A 278 26.36 9.66 -2.15
C ASP A 278 25.12 10.28 -2.82
N GLN A 279 25.05 10.27 -4.17
CA GLN A 279 23.95 10.89 -4.92
C GLN A 279 22.68 10.05 -4.82
N VAL A 280 21.51 10.67 -4.74
CA VAL A 280 20.22 9.96 -4.84
C VAL A 280 20.06 9.33 -6.23
N PRO A 281 19.24 8.27 -6.39
CA PRO A 281 19.01 7.69 -7.70
C PRO A 281 18.49 8.70 -8.73
N VAL A 282 18.96 8.58 -9.97
CA VAL A 282 18.69 9.54 -11.06
C VAL A 282 17.69 9.01 -12.08
N THR A 283 17.00 9.93 -12.75
CA THR A 283 16.16 9.61 -13.91
C THR A 283 16.98 9.61 -15.19
N HIS A 284 16.50 8.94 -16.25
CA HIS A 284 17.21 8.92 -17.54
C HIS A 284 17.51 10.33 -18.07
N SER A 285 16.57 11.26 -17.89
CA SER A 285 16.72 12.64 -18.36
C SER A 285 17.83 13.44 -17.67
N GLU A 286 18.34 12.95 -16.54
CA GLU A 286 19.40 13.61 -15.76
C GLU A 286 20.81 13.12 -16.13
N LEU A 287 20.91 12.02 -16.88
CA LEU A 287 22.19 11.48 -17.37
C LEU A 287 22.82 12.41 -18.43
N GLY A 288 21.99 13.13 -19.19
CA GLY A 288 22.42 13.99 -20.28
C GLY A 288 22.99 13.21 -21.48
N ASP A 289 23.65 13.93 -22.39
CA ASP A 289 24.29 13.36 -23.58
C ASP A 289 25.79 13.06 -23.36
N GLU A 290 26.30 13.27 -22.14
CA GLU A 290 27.71 13.01 -21.82
C GLU A 290 27.96 11.50 -21.71
N GLU A 291 29.07 11.03 -22.28
CA GLU A 291 29.50 9.64 -22.15
C GLU A 291 30.01 9.41 -20.72
N LEU A 292 29.13 8.90 -19.87
CA LEU A 292 29.42 8.56 -18.48
C LEU A 292 29.92 7.12 -18.38
N ASP A 293 30.96 6.89 -17.58
CA ASP A 293 31.46 5.56 -17.21
C ASP A 293 30.54 4.88 -16.18
N ILE A 294 29.32 4.58 -16.63
CA ILE A 294 28.26 3.89 -15.89
C ILE A 294 27.83 2.63 -16.65
N PHE A 295 27.20 1.71 -15.94
CA PHE A 295 26.62 0.52 -16.55
C PHE A 295 25.12 0.69 -16.73
N VAL A 296 24.64 0.69 -17.97
CA VAL A 296 23.20 0.69 -18.27
C VAL A 296 22.74 -0.75 -18.49
N ALA A 297 22.01 -1.30 -17.52
CA ALA A 297 21.49 -2.66 -17.56
C ALA A 297 20.09 -2.68 -18.19
N GLU A 298 20.01 -2.90 -19.50
CA GLU A 298 18.73 -3.07 -20.20
C GLU A 298 18.19 -4.50 -20.03
N ALA A 299 16.98 -4.63 -19.49
CA ALA A 299 16.30 -5.93 -19.41
C ALA A 299 15.39 -6.15 -20.61
N VAL A 300 15.55 -7.31 -21.26
CA VAL A 300 14.80 -7.70 -22.47
C VAL A 300 13.93 -8.95 -22.26
N SER A 301 14.10 -9.66 -21.14
CA SER A 301 13.28 -10.82 -20.81
C SER A 301 11.89 -10.44 -20.30
N LYS A 302 11.05 -11.46 -20.09
CA LYS A 302 9.77 -11.30 -19.37
C LYS A 302 9.95 -11.22 -17.85
N ASN A 303 11.15 -11.48 -17.34
CA ASN A 303 11.48 -11.41 -15.92
C ASN A 303 12.63 -10.42 -15.63
N PRO A 304 12.43 -9.11 -15.86
CA PRO A 304 13.49 -8.11 -15.72
C PRO A 304 14.11 -8.04 -14.32
N VAL A 305 13.34 -8.32 -13.26
CA VAL A 305 13.86 -8.30 -11.89
C VAL A 305 14.94 -9.35 -11.71
N ALA A 306 14.72 -10.58 -12.18
CA ALA A 306 15.73 -11.65 -12.11
C ALA A 306 16.93 -11.34 -13.01
N GLU A 307 16.68 -10.85 -14.23
CA GLU A 307 17.71 -10.45 -15.18
C GLU A 307 18.62 -9.34 -14.60
N TRP A 308 18.04 -8.24 -14.12
CA TRP A 308 18.80 -7.16 -13.48
C TRP A 308 19.54 -7.63 -12.23
N ARG A 309 18.91 -8.44 -11.37
CA ARG A 309 19.58 -8.98 -10.18
C ARG A 309 20.82 -9.80 -10.56
N SER A 310 20.71 -10.70 -11.55
CA SER A 310 21.85 -11.50 -12.00
C SER A 310 23.02 -10.64 -12.48
N VAL A 311 22.75 -9.67 -13.37
CA VAL A 311 23.80 -8.82 -13.94
C VAL A 311 24.41 -7.90 -12.89
N ILE A 312 23.61 -7.25 -12.04
CA ILE A 312 24.12 -6.29 -11.04
C ILE A 312 24.97 -6.99 -9.98
N LEU A 313 24.55 -8.18 -9.55
CA LEU A 313 25.28 -8.91 -8.51
C LEU A 313 26.59 -9.51 -9.04
N ASP A 314 26.73 -9.69 -10.35
CA ASP A 314 27.99 -10.10 -10.97
C ASP A 314 29.02 -8.95 -11.07
N ILE A 315 28.61 -7.68 -11.00
CA ILE A 315 29.53 -6.54 -11.05
C ILE A 315 30.41 -6.51 -9.80
N GLU A 316 31.70 -6.76 -9.98
CA GLU A 316 32.67 -6.86 -8.86
C GLU A 316 33.25 -5.50 -8.44
N ASP A 317 33.18 -4.51 -9.31
CA ASP A 317 33.68 -3.17 -9.04
C ASP A 317 32.58 -2.21 -8.53
N ASP A 318 32.96 -0.95 -8.32
CA ASP A 318 32.08 0.10 -7.82
C ASP A 318 31.35 0.87 -8.94
N THR A 319 31.26 0.34 -10.15
CA THR A 319 30.59 1.03 -11.27
C THR A 319 29.11 1.28 -10.96
N PRO A 320 28.60 2.51 -11.10
CA PRO A 320 27.17 2.81 -10.91
C PRO A 320 26.29 2.11 -11.95
N VAL A 321 25.09 1.71 -11.54
CA VAL A 321 24.15 1.02 -12.44
C VAL A 321 22.85 1.80 -12.62
N VAL A 322 22.49 2.03 -13.88
CA VAL A 322 21.14 2.49 -14.27
C VAL A 322 20.40 1.30 -14.90
N ILE A 323 19.24 0.95 -14.35
CA ILE A 323 18.40 -0.10 -14.94
C ILE A 323 17.50 0.49 -16.02
N ALA A 324 17.41 -0.17 -17.17
CA ALA A 324 16.62 0.29 -18.31
C ALA A 324 15.65 -0.78 -18.79
N ARG A 325 14.45 -0.37 -19.22
CA ARG A 325 13.50 -1.25 -19.90
C ARG A 325 12.59 -0.48 -20.84
N THR A 326 12.24 -1.11 -21.96
CA THR A 326 11.25 -0.62 -22.91
C THR A 326 9.85 -1.14 -22.57
N TYR A 327 8.85 -0.25 -22.57
CA TYR A 327 7.44 -0.58 -22.35
C TYR A 327 6.60 -0.04 -23.50
N ASP A 328 5.87 -0.92 -24.19
CA ASP A 328 5.05 -0.59 -25.37
C ASP A 328 3.55 -0.40 -25.04
N ASP A 329 3.20 -0.31 -23.76
CA ASP A 329 1.82 -0.14 -23.31
C ASP A 329 1.22 1.19 -23.83
N GLU A 330 0.02 1.13 -24.43
CA GLU A 330 -0.69 2.31 -24.95
C GLU A 330 -1.36 3.13 -23.84
N ASP A 331 -1.75 2.47 -22.75
CA ASP A 331 -2.33 3.10 -21.58
C ASP A 331 -1.24 3.44 -20.55
N PHE A 332 -1.21 4.70 -20.12
CA PHE A 332 -0.18 5.20 -19.22
C PHE A 332 -0.31 4.62 -17.81
N GLU A 333 -1.52 4.35 -17.34
CA GLU A 333 -1.73 3.74 -16.02
C GLU A 333 -1.15 2.33 -15.99
N THR A 334 -1.40 1.55 -17.05
CA THR A 334 -0.83 0.22 -17.24
C THR A 334 0.69 0.24 -17.26
N LEU A 335 1.28 1.15 -18.04
CA LEU A 335 2.74 1.35 -18.07
C LEU A 335 3.28 1.67 -16.67
N ALA A 336 2.63 2.61 -15.97
CA ALA A 336 3.08 3.08 -14.67
C ALA A 336 3.06 1.97 -13.62
N VAL A 337 2.01 1.15 -13.60
CA VAL A 337 1.88 0.01 -12.68
C VAL A 337 2.97 -1.04 -12.98
N LYS A 338 3.15 -1.42 -14.24
CA LYS A 338 4.18 -2.41 -14.64
C LYS A 338 5.58 -1.93 -14.33
N ALA A 339 5.92 -0.71 -14.75
CA ALA A 339 7.25 -0.13 -14.51
C ALA A 339 7.56 0.03 -13.02
N ALA A 340 6.57 0.45 -12.22
CA ALA A 340 6.70 0.54 -10.77
C ALA A 340 6.93 -0.83 -10.12
N ALA A 341 6.21 -1.86 -10.57
CA ALA A 341 6.34 -3.21 -10.03
C ALA A 341 7.70 -3.85 -10.37
N ASP A 342 8.25 -3.58 -11.55
CA ASP A 342 9.56 -4.09 -11.98
C ASP A 342 10.73 -3.31 -11.37
N MET A 343 10.73 -1.99 -11.50
CA MET A 343 11.88 -1.16 -11.13
C MET A 343 11.92 -0.85 -9.63
N GLY A 344 10.75 -0.82 -8.98
CA GLY A 344 10.62 -0.48 -7.57
C GLY A 344 11.44 -1.40 -6.67
N VAL A 345 11.44 -2.71 -6.94
CA VAL A 345 12.17 -3.69 -6.12
C VAL A 345 13.68 -3.50 -6.19
N MET A 346 14.23 -3.10 -7.34
CA MET A 346 15.67 -2.85 -7.48
C MET A 346 16.13 -1.64 -6.66
N LEU A 347 15.26 -0.63 -6.52
CA LEU A 347 15.48 0.52 -5.66
C LEU A 347 15.26 0.19 -4.17
N LEU A 348 14.25 -0.62 -3.86
CA LEU A 348 13.99 -1.12 -2.51
C LEU A 348 15.13 -2.02 -2.03
N ASP A 349 15.78 -2.79 -2.90
CA ASP A 349 16.93 -3.62 -2.55
C ASP A 349 18.25 -2.81 -2.57
N GLY A 350 18.20 -1.53 -2.97
CA GLY A 350 19.36 -0.64 -2.99
C GLY A 350 20.39 -0.97 -4.07
N LEU A 351 19.98 -1.68 -5.12
CA LEU A 351 20.87 -2.21 -6.17
C LEU A 351 21.10 -1.24 -7.33
N ALA A 352 20.15 -0.35 -7.61
CA ALA A 352 20.21 0.58 -8.74
C ALA A 352 20.51 2.04 -8.30
N ASP A 353 21.33 2.73 -9.07
CA ASP A 353 21.67 4.16 -8.94
C ASP A 353 20.83 5.06 -9.86
N GLY A 354 19.99 4.47 -10.71
CA GLY A 354 19.05 5.20 -11.55
C GLY A 354 18.12 4.26 -12.29
N ILE A 355 17.06 4.81 -12.86
CA ILE A 355 16.11 4.07 -13.69
C ILE A 355 15.88 4.81 -15.00
N TRP A 356 15.63 4.03 -16.04
CA TRP A 356 15.31 4.49 -17.38
C TRP A 356 14.12 3.73 -17.93
N ILE A 357 12.98 4.40 -18.01
CA ILE A 357 11.78 3.90 -18.70
C ILE A 357 11.82 4.38 -20.14
N ASN A 358 11.99 3.46 -21.09
CA ASN A 358 11.89 3.78 -22.51
C ASN A 358 10.46 3.53 -23.00
N ALA A 359 9.73 4.60 -23.27
CA ALA A 359 8.33 4.55 -23.70
C ALA A 359 8.02 5.73 -24.63
N PRO A 360 8.49 5.67 -25.89
CA PRO A 360 8.45 6.79 -26.83
C PRO A 360 7.03 7.26 -27.20
N GLN A 361 6.02 6.42 -26.94
CA GLN A 361 4.60 6.75 -27.13
C GLN A 361 4.07 7.79 -26.12
N PHE A 362 4.81 8.11 -25.05
CA PHE A 362 4.44 9.15 -24.09
C PHE A 362 5.45 10.32 -24.08
N PRO A 363 5.02 11.53 -23.71
CA PRO A 363 5.94 12.67 -23.56
C PRO A 363 7.04 12.39 -22.53
N ALA A 364 8.29 12.75 -22.86
CA ALA A 364 9.45 12.54 -21.98
C ALA A 364 9.29 13.14 -20.58
N ALA A 365 8.63 14.31 -20.46
CA ALA A 365 8.32 14.92 -19.17
C ALA A 365 7.43 14.03 -18.30
N LYS A 366 6.44 13.35 -18.90
CA LYS A 366 5.51 12.44 -18.22
C LYS A 366 6.22 11.17 -17.74
N ILE A 367 7.16 10.66 -18.53
CA ILE A 367 8.02 9.53 -18.15
C ILE A 367 8.94 9.92 -16.99
N LYS A 368 9.58 11.09 -17.05
CA LYS A 368 10.40 11.62 -15.95
C LYS A 368 9.60 11.73 -14.66
N GLU A 369 8.35 12.20 -14.71
CA GLU A 369 7.48 12.27 -13.55
C GLU A 369 7.19 10.88 -12.96
N LEU A 370 6.94 9.88 -13.80
CA LEU A 370 6.74 8.50 -13.36
C LEU A 370 8.00 7.93 -12.68
N GLU A 371 9.18 8.16 -13.25
CA GLU A 371 10.44 7.70 -12.65
C GLU A 371 10.65 8.31 -11.25
N LEU A 372 10.38 9.60 -11.10
CA LEU A 372 10.40 10.28 -9.79
C LEU A 372 9.35 9.71 -8.83
N MET A 373 8.14 9.37 -9.30
CA MET A 373 7.11 8.73 -8.48
C MET A 373 7.56 7.35 -7.98
N ILE A 374 8.21 6.54 -8.83
CA ILE A 374 8.73 5.21 -8.46
C ILE A 374 9.83 5.36 -7.40
N MET A 375 10.77 6.29 -7.57
CA MET A 375 11.82 6.56 -6.59
C MET A 375 11.27 7.08 -5.25
N GLN A 376 10.25 7.92 -5.29
CA GLN A 376 9.58 8.43 -4.09
C GLN A 376 8.82 7.31 -3.39
N ALA A 377 8.10 6.47 -4.15
CA ALA A 377 7.43 5.29 -3.63
C ALA A 377 8.40 4.28 -3.00
N ALA A 378 9.61 4.11 -3.55
CA ALA A 378 10.69 3.29 -2.97
C ALA A 378 11.46 4.01 -1.84
N ARG A 379 11.15 5.29 -1.58
CA ARG A 379 11.74 6.15 -0.55
C ARG A 379 13.25 6.37 -0.71
N VAL A 380 13.74 6.34 -1.93
CA VAL A 380 15.16 6.59 -2.25
C VAL A 380 15.39 8.02 -2.71
N ARG A 381 14.34 8.72 -3.14
CA ARG A 381 14.37 10.14 -3.51
C ARG A 381 12.99 10.76 -3.41
N PHE A 382 12.87 11.88 -2.72
CA PHE A 382 11.63 12.66 -2.65
C PHE A 382 11.70 13.81 -3.66
N SER A 383 10.65 14.01 -4.45
CA SER A 383 10.59 15.07 -5.47
C SER A 383 9.49 16.08 -5.22
N ARG A 384 8.50 15.72 -4.39
CA ARG A 384 7.30 16.49 -4.07
C ARG A 384 6.82 16.13 -2.66
N THR A 385 5.84 16.86 -2.15
CA THR A 385 5.14 16.47 -0.92
C THR A 385 4.51 15.08 -1.08
N GLU A 386 4.74 14.19 -0.11
CA GLU A 386 4.09 12.87 -0.03
C GLU A 386 2.79 13.01 0.76
N TYR A 387 1.69 12.48 0.21
CA TYR A 387 0.42 12.40 0.91
C TYR A 387 0.16 10.95 1.34
N ILE A 388 0.03 10.73 2.65
CA ILE A 388 -0.27 9.44 3.25
C ILE A 388 -1.75 9.47 3.63
N ALA A 389 -2.62 8.97 2.76
CA ALA A 389 -4.06 9.15 2.91
C ALA A 389 -4.82 7.83 2.88
N CYS A 390 -5.79 7.68 3.79
CA CYS A 390 -6.50 6.42 3.92
C CYS A 390 -7.44 6.15 2.74
N PRO A 391 -7.70 4.89 2.39
CA PRO A 391 -8.64 4.58 1.30
C PRO A 391 -10.09 4.97 1.61
N SER A 392 -10.35 5.53 2.80
CA SER A 392 -11.65 5.59 3.47
C SER A 392 -12.18 4.20 3.88
N CYS A 393 -13.13 4.19 4.82
CA CYS A 393 -13.91 3.02 5.20
C CYS A 393 -15.21 3.49 5.87
N GLY A 394 -16.08 2.57 6.32
CA GLY A 394 -17.29 2.93 7.08
C GLY A 394 -17.06 3.65 8.42
N ARG A 395 -15.81 3.98 8.76
CA ARG A 395 -15.41 4.77 9.95
C ARG A 395 -15.10 6.23 9.60
N THR A 396 -14.98 6.56 8.32
CA THR A 396 -14.57 7.89 7.88
C THR A 396 -15.61 8.92 8.31
N LEU A 397 -15.16 10.00 8.96
CA LEU A 397 -16.03 10.98 9.60
C LEU A 397 -16.33 12.23 8.74
N TYR A 398 -15.74 12.29 7.54
CA TYR A 398 -15.86 13.41 6.60
C TYR A 398 -15.55 12.94 5.18
N ASP A 399 -15.86 13.76 4.17
CA ASP A 399 -15.47 13.48 2.79
C ASP A 399 -13.94 13.58 2.64
N LEU A 400 -13.29 12.42 2.68
CA LEU A 400 -11.84 12.29 2.64
C LEU A 400 -11.27 12.66 1.27
N GLN A 401 -11.94 12.28 0.18
CA GLN A 401 -11.48 12.53 -1.19
C GLN A 401 -11.45 14.04 -1.45
N THR A 402 -12.56 14.74 -1.18
CA THR A 402 -12.64 16.19 -1.35
C THR A 402 -11.66 16.91 -0.42
N THR A 403 -11.46 16.41 0.80
CA THR A 403 -10.52 17.01 1.75
C THR A 403 -9.07 16.83 1.32
N LEU A 404 -8.70 15.64 0.84
CA LEU A 404 -7.37 15.35 0.30
C LEU A 404 -7.08 16.27 -0.89
N ALA A 405 -8.02 16.44 -1.82
CA ALA A 405 -7.88 17.35 -2.95
C ALA A 405 -7.63 18.80 -2.50
N LYS A 406 -8.34 19.28 -1.47
CA LYS A 406 -8.14 20.63 -0.91
C LYS A 406 -6.78 20.80 -0.22
N ILE A 407 -6.33 19.78 0.52
CA ILE A 407 -5.01 19.79 1.16
C ILE A 407 -3.92 19.78 0.09
N LYS A 408 -4.04 18.93 -0.94
CA LYS A 408 -3.13 18.90 -2.10
C LYS A 408 -3.06 20.27 -2.78
N ALA A 409 -4.19 20.87 -3.11
CA ALA A 409 -4.24 22.21 -3.71
C ALA A 409 -3.53 23.28 -2.86
N ALA A 410 -3.60 23.16 -1.53
CA ALA A 410 -2.95 24.09 -0.62
C ALA A 410 -1.45 23.84 -0.42
N THR A 411 -0.92 22.65 -0.72
CA THR A 411 0.43 22.23 -0.26
C THR A 411 1.31 21.57 -1.31
N SER A 412 0.81 21.25 -2.51
CA SER A 412 1.54 20.47 -3.53
C SER A 412 2.80 21.14 -4.08
N HIS A 413 2.90 22.46 -3.96
CA HIS A 413 4.08 23.24 -4.34
C HIS A 413 5.25 23.06 -3.35
N LEU A 414 5.01 22.52 -2.16
CA LEU A 414 6.04 22.20 -1.18
C LEU A 414 6.78 20.91 -1.57
N LYS A 415 8.04 20.82 -1.17
CA LYS A 415 8.90 19.64 -1.37
C LYS A 415 9.33 19.06 -0.02
N ASP A 416 9.72 17.79 -0.01
CA ASP A 416 10.31 17.10 1.13
C ASP A 416 9.46 17.18 2.41
N LEU A 417 8.15 17.05 2.24
CA LEU A 417 7.18 17.11 3.32
C LEU A 417 6.22 15.93 3.19
N LYS A 418 5.89 15.29 4.32
CA LYS A 418 4.95 14.18 4.38
C LYS A 418 3.70 14.60 5.16
N ILE A 419 2.53 14.57 4.52
CA ILE A 419 1.26 14.93 5.14
C ILE A 419 0.37 13.69 5.24
N GLY A 420 0.04 13.29 6.47
CA GLY A 420 -0.97 12.29 6.76
C GLY A 420 -2.37 12.86 6.71
N VAL A 421 -3.29 12.25 5.98
CA VAL A 421 -4.70 12.66 5.88
C VAL A 421 -5.61 11.46 6.21
N MET A 422 -6.16 11.46 7.42
CA MET A 422 -6.77 10.27 8.03
C MET A 422 -8.24 10.47 8.34
N GLY A 423 -9.08 9.59 7.78
CA GLY A 423 -10.53 9.65 7.93
C GLY A 423 -11.05 9.46 9.36
N CYS A 424 -10.27 8.85 10.25
CA CYS A 424 -10.66 8.59 11.64
C CYS A 424 -9.46 8.51 12.61
N ILE A 425 -9.73 8.70 13.90
CA ILE A 425 -8.75 8.64 15.00
C ILE A 425 -8.26 7.21 15.31
N VAL A 426 -8.94 6.19 14.78
CA VAL A 426 -8.74 4.80 15.17
C VAL A 426 -7.37 4.27 14.73
N ASN A 427 -7.12 4.21 13.42
CA ASN A 427 -5.82 3.80 12.89
C ASN A 427 -5.00 5.01 12.43
N GLY A 428 -5.64 6.15 12.22
CA GLY A 428 -5.04 7.34 11.62
C GLY A 428 -3.69 7.74 12.26
N PRO A 429 -3.61 7.95 13.59
CA PRO A 429 -2.35 8.32 14.23
C PRO A 429 -1.20 7.33 14.03
N GLY A 430 -1.50 6.03 13.99
CA GLY A 430 -0.49 4.99 13.73
C GLY A 430 -0.09 4.93 12.27
N GLU A 431 -1.06 5.01 11.35
CA GLU A 431 -0.85 4.95 9.91
C GLU A 431 -0.06 6.16 9.36
N MET A 432 -0.17 7.31 10.03
CA MET A 432 0.59 8.52 9.71
C MET A 432 1.83 8.73 10.59
N ALA A 433 2.28 7.72 11.33
CA ALA A 433 3.36 7.87 12.31
C ALA A 433 4.71 8.30 11.71
N ASP A 434 4.87 8.18 10.39
CA ASP A 434 6.03 8.60 9.58
C ASP A 434 5.74 9.91 8.80
N ALA A 435 4.61 10.58 9.05
CA ALA A 435 4.28 11.88 8.48
C ALA A 435 4.90 13.02 9.30
N ASP A 436 5.26 14.12 8.64
CA ASP A 436 5.67 15.34 9.30
C ASP A 436 4.48 16.05 9.96
N TYR A 437 3.35 16.04 9.27
CA TYR A 437 2.10 16.67 9.71
C TYR A 437 0.93 15.71 9.52
N GLY A 438 -0.03 15.76 10.45
CA GLY A 438 -1.23 14.94 10.40
C GLY A 438 -2.52 15.74 10.43
N TYR A 439 -3.46 15.39 9.57
CA TYR A 439 -4.83 15.87 9.53
C TYR A 439 -5.75 14.67 9.81
N VAL A 440 -6.33 14.60 11.01
CA VAL A 440 -7.08 13.40 11.46
C VAL A 440 -8.51 13.75 11.87
N GLY A 441 -9.47 13.03 11.32
CA GLY A 441 -10.87 13.08 11.75
C GLY A 441 -11.04 12.58 13.19
N ALA A 442 -11.49 13.45 14.09
CA ALA A 442 -11.68 13.13 15.50
C ALA A 442 -13.16 12.91 15.86
N ALA A 443 -14.06 13.67 15.24
CA ALA A 443 -15.52 13.54 15.32
C ALA A 443 -16.13 14.15 14.03
N PRO A 444 -17.45 13.99 13.76
CA PRO A 444 -18.10 14.68 12.65
C PRO A 444 -17.77 16.18 12.67
N GLU A 445 -17.30 16.71 11.53
CA GLU A 445 -16.86 18.12 11.35
C GLU A 445 -15.72 18.59 12.28
N ARG A 446 -14.99 17.66 12.92
CA ARG A 446 -13.92 17.97 13.88
C ARG A 446 -12.62 17.27 13.51
N ILE A 447 -11.55 18.07 13.44
CA ILE A 447 -10.21 17.63 13.07
C ILE A 447 -9.25 17.79 14.23
N THR A 448 -8.26 16.92 14.32
CA THR A 448 -7.08 17.10 15.19
C THR A 448 -5.86 17.17 14.30
N LEU A 449 -5.03 18.20 14.52
CA LEU A 449 -3.77 18.41 13.82
C LEU A 449 -2.60 17.87 14.63
N TYR A 450 -1.65 17.26 13.92
CA TYR A 450 -0.46 16.65 14.50
C TYR A 450 0.81 17.20 13.87
N ARG A 451 1.88 17.26 14.67
CA ARG A 451 3.27 17.39 14.22
C ARG A 451 3.98 16.09 14.59
N GLY A 452 4.37 15.30 13.60
CA GLY A 452 4.74 13.91 13.81
C GLY A 452 3.64 13.14 14.54
N ARG A 453 3.97 12.59 15.72
CA ARG A 453 3.01 11.88 16.59
C ARG A 453 2.34 12.78 17.63
N GLU A 454 2.76 14.04 17.76
CA GLU A 454 2.27 14.95 18.80
C GLU A 454 1.02 15.69 18.34
N ILE A 455 0.00 15.73 19.20
CA ILE A 455 -1.20 16.54 18.98
C ILE A 455 -0.84 18.01 19.19
N VAL A 456 -1.05 18.84 18.18
CA VAL A 456 -0.82 20.29 18.23
C VAL A 456 -2.13 21.04 18.48
N GLU A 457 -3.18 20.69 17.73
CA GLU A 457 -4.51 21.28 17.90
C GLU A 457 -5.56 20.17 17.92
N ARG A 458 -6.48 20.22 18.89
CA ARG A 458 -7.46 19.16 19.12
C ARG A 458 -8.89 19.62 18.83
N ASN A 459 -9.65 18.79 18.12
CA ASN A 459 -11.08 18.98 17.86
C ASN A 459 -11.44 20.36 17.28
N ILE A 460 -10.59 20.87 16.38
CA ILE A 460 -10.84 22.14 15.68
C ILE A 460 -11.95 21.95 14.62
N PRO A 461 -12.74 23.01 14.31
CA PRO A 461 -13.70 22.95 13.22
C PRO A 461 -13.04 22.59 11.89
N GLN A 462 -13.60 21.63 11.16
CA GLN A 462 -13.08 21.18 9.86
C GLN A 462 -12.91 22.33 8.87
N ALA A 463 -13.83 23.29 8.86
CA ALA A 463 -13.80 24.46 7.97
C ALA A 463 -12.54 25.32 8.12
N GLU A 464 -11.91 25.31 9.31
CA GLU A 464 -10.71 26.09 9.61
C GLU A 464 -9.43 25.24 9.52
N ALA A 465 -9.55 23.92 9.51
CA ALA A 465 -8.44 23.00 9.75
C ALA A 465 -7.33 23.09 8.69
N ILE A 466 -7.67 23.30 7.42
CA ILE A 466 -6.67 23.45 6.35
C ILE A 466 -5.87 24.75 6.53
N ALA A 467 -6.55 25.85 6.86
CA ALA A 467 -5.86 27.13 7.11
C ALA A 467 -4.93 27.03 8.32
N ARG A 468 -5.34 26.30 9.37
CA ARG A 468 -4.51 26.05 10.55
C ARG A 468 -3.33 25.11 10.26
N LEU A 469 -3.53 24.09 9.43
CA LEU A 469 -2.43 23.24 8.95
C LEU A 469 -1.38 24.07 8.19
N VAL A 470 -1.81 24.95 7.28
CA VAL A 470 -0.91 25.88 6.57
C VAL A 470 -0.18 26.80 7.56
N ALA A 471 -0.90 27.35 8.54
CA ALA A 471 -0.29 28.20 9.58
C ALA A 471 0.75 27.45 10.41
N LEU A 472 0.50 26.17 10.72
CA LEU A 472 1.45 25.30 11.42
C LEU A 472 2.72 25.07 10.59
N ILE A 473 2.59 24.74 9.31
CA ILE A 473 3.74 24.56 8.39
C ILE A 473 4.54 25.87 8.25
N LYS A 474 3.85 27.02 8.17
CA LYS A 474 4.48 28.35 8.16
C LYS A 474 5.24 28.65 9.45
N ALA A 475 4.65 28.35 10.60
CA ALA A 475 5.27 28.56 11.91
C ALA A 475 6.55 27.72 12.08
N ASP A 476 6.60 26.55 11.44
CA ASP A 476 7.76 25.66 11.46
C ASP A 476 8.84 26.05 10.44
N GLY A 477 8.64 27.12 9.66
CA GLY A 477 9.59 27.58 8.65
C GLY A 477 9.73 26.64 7.44
N ARG A 478 8.79 25.69 7.27
CA ARG A 478 8.78 24.71 6.17
C ARG A 478 7.89 25.12 5.00
N TRP A 479 7.38 26.35 5.02
CA TRP A 479 6.57 26.91 3.94
C TRP A 479 7.43 27.67 2.93
N THR A 480 7.23 27.39 1.66
CA THR A 480 7.73 28.20 0.54
C THR A 480 6.54 28.70 -0.25
N GLU A 481 6.50 29.98 -0.62
CA GLU A 481 5.36 30.49 -1.40
C GLU A 481 5.29 29.83 -2.78
N PRO A 482 4.09 29.55 -3.32
CA PRO A 482 3.93 28.99 -4.65
C PRO A 482 4.65 29.85 -5.68
N THR A 483 5.49 29.23 -6.51
CA THR A 483 6.11 29.92 -7.63
C THR A 483 5.00 30.29 -8.61
N THR A 484 4.87 31.57 -8.96
CA THR A 484 3.91 32.04 -9.98
C THR A 484 4.38 31.62 -11.37
N GLU A 485 4.36 30.33 -11.67
CA GLU A 485 4.35 29.84 -13.04
C GLU A 485 2.97 29.26 -13.33
N PRO A 486 2.34 29.61 -14.47
CA PRO A 486 1.00 29.15 -14.78
C PRO A 486 1.00 27.62 -14.89
N ALA A 487 0.20 26.97 -14.06
CA ALA A 487 -0.09 25.55 -14.21
C ALA A 487 -0.62 25.32 -15.63
N ASN A 488 -0.01 24.37 -16.35
CA ASN A 488 -0.55 23.88 -17.62
C ASN A 488 -2.02 23.50 -17.40
N GLU A 489 -2.93 24.25 -18.02
CA GLU A 489 -4.35 23.94 -18.02
C GLU A 489 -4.57 22.54 -18.62
N PRO A 490 -5.49 21.73 -18.09
CA PRO A 490 -5.91 20.52 -18.77
C PRO A 490 -6.50 20.90 -20.13
N ALA A 491 -6.06 20.22 -21.18
CA ALA A 491 -6.53 20.44 -22.54
C ALA A 491 -8.08 20.41 -22.58
N PRO A 492 -8.73 21.40 -23.22
CA PRO A 492 -10.18 21.46 -23.27
C PRO A 492 -10.71 20.23 -24.02
N ALA A 493 -11.72 19.59 -23.43
CA ALA A 493 -12.46 18.50 -24.06
C ALA A 493 -13.00 18.97 -25.41
N SER A 494 -12.63 18.25 -26.48
CA SER A 494 -13.11 18.48 -27.83
C SER A 494 -14.65 18.41 -27.86
N ALA A 495 -15.29 19.55 -28.14
CA ALA A 495 -16.71 19.62 -28.42
C ALA A 495 -17.02 18.79 -29.67
N GLN A 496 -17.91 17.82 -29.51
CA GLN A 496 -18.50 17.08 -30.63
C GLN A 496 -19.37 18.04 -31.44
N ASN A 497 -19.08 18.13 -32.74
CA ASN A 497 -19.91 18.83 -33.72
C ASN A 497 -21.25 18.11 -33.88
N GLU A 498 -22.34 18.72 -33.43
CA GLU A 498 -23.68 18.45 -33.93
C GLU A 498 -23.83 19.15 -35.30
N GLN A 499 -23.76 18.39 -36.38
CA GLN A 499 -24.32 18.81 -37.66
C GLN A 499 -25.85 18.67 -37.59
N LYS A 500 -26.54 19.81 -37.67
CA LYS A 500 -27.97 19.88 -38.02
C LYS A 500 -28.11 20.19 -39.49
N ASP A 501 -29.06 19.48 -40.09
CA ASP A 501 -29.56 19.60 -41.45
C ASP A 501 -29.87 21.05 -41.88
N GLU A 502 -29.40 21.42 -43.08
CA GLU A 502 -30.16 22.11 -44.13
C GLU A 502 -29.52 21.89 -45.52
#